data_AF-A0A819RCY1-F1
#
_entry.id   AF-A0A819RCY1-F1
#
_cell.length_a   1.000
_cell.length_b   1.000
_cell.length_c   1.000
_cell.angle_alpha   90.00
_cell.angle_beta   90.00
_cell.angle_gamma   90.00
#
_symmetry.space_group_name_H-M   'P 1'
#
loop_
_entity.id
_entity.type
_entity.pdbx_description
1 polymer ?
#
loop_
_entity_poly.entity_id
_entity_poly.type
_entity_poly.pdbx_seq_one_letter_code
_entity_poly.pdbx_strand_id
1 'polypeptide(L)'
;MMNLTTTSKDPIISNSFVTCYPDRLVIHLYYFPYGNKTIKYTDIQSCELLRIADLSILKRKMWGMALSSVWWHADFHRHWREYYILLDTNQWLKIGITMNDDDIINVYKLIKEKIDSQQSTETSSEKKSFDDIGKVDTNVASSMSEKELEYQKSLESNKEKYI
;
A
#
# COMPACT_ATOMS: atom_id res chain seq x y z
N MET A 1 20.99 7.49 19.70
CA MET A 1 21.04 8.56 18.68
C MET A 1 19.70 8.55 17.95
N MET A 2 18.95 9.65 17.99
CA MET A 2 17.67 9.76 17.27
C MET A 2 17.97 10.16 15.82
N ASN A 3 17.65 9.30 14.86
CA ASN A 3 17.76 9.64 13.44
C ASN A 3 16.68 10.66 13.09
N LEU A 4 17.08 11.91 12.91
CA LEU A 4 16.24 12.97 12.35
C LEU A 4 16.09 12.68 10.84
N THR A 5 15.04 11.98 10.46
CA THR A 5 14.65 11.89 9.05
C THR A 5 14.18 13.26 8.60
N THR A 6 15.01 13.95 7.81
CA THR A 6 14.67 15.23 7.20
C THR A 6 13.40 15.04 6.38
N THR A 7 12.28 15.57 6.87
CA THR A 7 10.98 15.57 6.18
C THR A 7 11.15 16.35 4.87
N SER A 8 11.41 15.65 3.78
CA SER A 8 11.45 16.26 2.45
C SER A 8 10.07 16.86 2.17
N LYS A 9 10.08 18.12 1.71
CA LYS A 9 8.86 18.90 1.46
C LYS A 9 8.28 18.65 0.07
N ASP A 10 9.05 18.03 -0.82
CA ASP A 10 8.63 17.88 -2.21
C ASP A 10 7.84 16.58 -2.39
N PRO A 11 6.63 16.63 -2.96
CA PRO A 11 5.85 15.45 -3.23
C PRO A 11 6.43 14.68 -4.42
N ILE A 12 6.46 13.34 -4.30
CA ILE A 12 6.82 12.43 -5.40
C ILE A 12 5.61 12.27 -6.34
N ILE A 13 4.42 12.09 -5.76
CA ILE A 13 3.14 12.01 -6.48
C ILE A 13 2.15 12.90 -5.74
N SER A 14 1.34 13.68 -6.47
CA SER A 14 0.25 14.46 -5.89
C SER A 14 -0.95 14.49 -6.82
N ASN A 15 -2.11 14.08 -6.30
CA ASN A 15 -3.40 14.15 -6.99
C ASN A 15 -4.49 14.63 -6.02
N SER A 16 -5.75 14.61 -6.45
CA SER A 16 -6.90 15.11 -5.68
C SER A 16 -7.17 14.33 -4.39
N PHE A 17 -6.74 13.07 -4.30
CA PHE A 17 -7.06 12.17 -3.18
C PHE A 17 -5.87 11.84 -2.30
N VAL A 18 -4.64 11.88 -2.84
CA VAL A 18 -3.42 11.56 -2.10
C VAL A 18 -2.25 12.45 -2.52
N THR A 19 -1.34 12.63 -1.57
CA THR A 19 0.01 13.13 -1.83
C THR A 19 1.03 12.19 -1.18
N CYS A 20 1.93 11.65 -1.99
CA CYS A 20 3.03 10.80 -1.56
C CYS A 20 4.30 11.63 -1.43
N TYR A 21 4.88 11.67 -0.25
CA TYR A 21 6.19 12.26 0.03
C TYR A 21 7.23 11.13 0.16
N PRO A 22 8.54 11.44 0.29
CA PRO A 22 9.55 10.40 0.46
C PRO A 22 9.39 9.52 1.71
N ASP A 23 8.81 10.05 2.79
CA ASP A 23 8.70 9.42 4.12
C ASP A 23 7.26 9.10 4.55
N ARG A 24 6.25 9.67 3.89
CA ARG A 24 4.85 9.58 4.31
C ARG A 24 3.86 9.67 3.15
N LEU A 25 2.71 9.07 3.36
CA LEU A 25 1.51 9.21 2.56
C LEU A 25 0.55 10.19 3.25
N VAL A 26 -0.02 11.12 2.50
CA VAL A 26 -1.13 11.98 2.94
C VAL A 26 -2.36 11.62 2.13
N ILE A 27 -3.44 11.27 2.81
CA ILE A 27 -4.74 10.97 2.22
C ILE A 27 -5.65 12.16 2.46
N HIS A 28 -6.07 12.80 1.37
CA HIS A 28 -6.97 13.95 1.38
C HIS A 28 -8.41 13.51 1.61
N LEU A 29 -9.21 14.41 2.19
CA LEU A 29 -10.63 14.16 2.48
C LEU A 29 -10.87 12.88 3.31
N TYR A 30 -9.90 12.53 4.16
CA TYR A 30 -10.01 11.38 5.03
C TYR A 30 -11.01 11.64 6.18
N TYR A 31 -10.98 12.85 6.73
CA TYR A 31 -11.92 13.35 7.74
C TYR A 31 -12.86 14.37 7.10
N PHE A 32 -13.76 13.92 6.23
CA PHE A 32 -14.69 14.81 5.51
C PHE A 32 -15.59 15.60 6.49
N PRO A 33 -15.90 16.89 6.23
CA PRO A 33 -15.54 17.68 5.05
C PRO A 33 -14.15 18.32 5.07
N TYR A 34 -13.45 18.33 6.21
CA TYR A 34 -12.16 18.98 6.36
C TYR A 34 -11.18 18.07 7.11
N GLY A 35 -10.11 17.68 6.44
CA GLY A 35 -9.01 17.00 7.11
C GLY A 35 -8.42 15.85 6.32
N ASN A 36 -7.12 15.70 6.53
CA ASN A 36 -6.29 14.70 5.87
C ASN A 36 -5.80 13.70 6.91
N LYS A 37 -5.46 12.49 6.48
CA LYS A 37 -4.73 11.54 7.30
C LYS A 37 -3.31 11.39 6.76
N THR A 38 -2.33 11.61 7.63
CA THR A 38 -0.93 11.34 7.33
C THR A 38 -0.55 9.98 7.91
N ILE A 39 0.15 9.18 7.12
CA ILE A 39 0.58 7.82 7.46
C ILE A 39 2.05 7.71 7.06
N LYS A 40 2.93 7.29 7.97
CA LYS A 40 4.31 6.98 7.59
C LYS A 40 4.33 5.64 6.88
N TYR A 41 5.21 5.45 5.91
CA TYR A 41 5.31 4.15 5.24
C TYR A 41 5.69 3.02 6.21
N THR A 42 6.44 3.34 7.27
CA THR A 42 6.80 2.41 8.35
C THR A 42 5.59 1.90 9.13
N ASP A 43 4.48 2.63 9.12
CA ASP A 43 3.26 2.26 9.85
C ASP A 43 2.35 1.37 8.98
N ILE A 44 2.72 1.11 7.72
CA ILE A 44 1.93 0.29 6.78
C ILE A 44 2.48 -1.14 6.79
N GLN A 45 1.69 -2.07 7.32
CA GLN A 45 2.02 -3.49 7.38
C GLN A 45 1.79 -4.18 6.04
N SER A 46 0.68 -3.85 5.37
CA SER A 46 0.39 -4.38 4.05
C SER A 46 -0.35 -3.37 3.18
N CYS A 47 -0.18 -3.54 1.87
CA CYS A 47 -0.80 -2.74 0.83
C CYS A 47 -1.28 -3.72 -0.24
N GLU A 48 -2.57 -3.72 -0.55
CA GLU A 48 -3.18 -4.60 -1.55
C GLU A 48 -3.92 -3.76 -2.60
N LEU A 49 -3.81 -4.16 -3.87
CA LEU A 49 -4.60 -3.60 -4.96
C LEU A 49 -5.74 -4.58 -5.28
N LEU A 50 -6.97 -4.14 -5.08
CA LEU A 50 -8.16 -4.99 -5.15
C LEU A 50 -9.19 -4.38 -6.10
N ARG A 51 -10.07 -5.20 -6.68
CA ARG A 51 -11.14 -4.72 -7.58
C ARG A 51 -12.35 -4.27 -6.78
N ILE A 52 -12.95 -3.15 -7.18
CA ILE A 52 -14.20 -2.66 -6.57
C ILE A 52 -15.36 -3.61 -6.82
N ALA A 53 -15.35 -4.32 -7.95
CA ALA A 53 -16.37 -5.31 -8.31
C ALA A 53 -16.50 -6.43 -7.26
N ASP A 54 -15.41 -6.80 -6.60
CA ASP A 54 -15.37 -7.85 -5.57
C ASP A 54 -15.96 -7.36 -4.23
N LEU A 55 -16.21 -6.05 -4.10
CA LEU A 55 -16.82 -5.46 -2.94
C LEU A 55 -18.35 -5.47 -3.04
N SER A 56 -19.00 -6.07 -2.05
CA SER A 56 -20.46 -5.95 -1.90
C SER A 56 -20.88 -4.48 -1.89
N ILE A 57 -21.99 -4.16 -2.55
CA ILE A 57 -22.54 -2.80 -2.66
C ILE A 57 -22.69 -2.15 -1.27
N LEU A 58 -23.08 -2.94 -0.26
CA LEU A 58 -23.26 -2.47 1.12
C LEU A 58 -21.94 -2.05 1.80
N LYS A 59 -20.80 -2.46 1.27
CA LYS A 59 -19.45 -2.09 1.76
C LYS A 59 -18.87 -0.89 1.01
N ARG A 60 -19.51 -0.45 -0.08
CA ARG A 60 -19.08 0.67 -0.93
C ARG A 60 -19.72 1.98 -0.48
N LYS A 61 -19.27 2.52 0.67
CA LYS A 61 -19.68 3.86 1.10
C LYS A 61 -18.88 4.93 0.37
N MET A 62 -19.46 6.12 0.24
CA MET A 62 -18.75 7.28 -0.30
C MET A 62 -17.65 7.78 0.65
N TRP A 63 -17.86 7.66 1.97
CA TRP A 63 -16.93 8.05 3.03
C TRP A 63 -17.22 7.28 4.34
N GLY A 64 -16.19 7.15 5.19
CA GLY A 64 -16.29 6.58 6.53
C GLY A 64 -16.34 5.06 6.53
N MET A 65 -16.89 4.49 7.59
CA MET A 65 -17.02 3.04 7.77
C MET A 65 -18.44 2.55 7.44
N ALA A 66 -18.53 1.36 6.86
CA ALA A 66 -19.78 0.63 6.65
C ALA A 66 -19.93 -0.50 7.70
N LEU A 67 -20.62 -1.58 7.34
CA LEU A 67 -20.60 -2.85 8.08
C LEU A 67 -19.31 -3.66 7.80
N SER A 68 -18.20 -2.97 7.59
CA SER A 68 -16.89 -3.55 7.27
C SER A 68 -15.79 -2.82 8.03
N SER A 69 -14.70 -3.50 8.37
CA SER A 69 -13.50 -2.93 9.01
C SER A 69 -12.65 -2.04 8.07
N VAL A 70 -13.26 -1.48 7.03
CA VAL A 70 -12.61 -0.59 6.06
C VAL A 70 -13.16 0.82 6.25
N TRP A 71 -12.27 1.75 6.59
CA TRP A 71 -12.55 3.18 6.62
C TRP A 71 -12.16 3.80 5.28
N TRP A 72 -13.11 4.48 4.67
CA TRP A 72 -12.94 5.09 3.37
C TRP A 72 -12.74 6.59 3.46
N HIS A 73 -11.80 7.14 2.70
CA HIS A 73 -11.77 8.58 2.41
C HIS A 73 -12.99 8.98 1.55
N ALA A 74 -13.28 10.27 1.43
CA ALA A 74 -14.40 10.71 0.59
C ALA A 74 -14.06 10.65 -0.90
N ASP A 75 -14.79 9.82 -1.65
CA ASP A 75 -14.77 9.80 -3.12
C ASP A 75 -16.19 9.57 -3.66
N PHE A 76 -16.78 10.62 -4.22
CA PHE A 76 -18.14 10.61 -4.78
C PHE A 76 -18.22 9.76 -6.06
N HIS A 77 -17.10 9.54 -6.73
CA HIS A 77 -17.02 8.78 -7.98
C HIS A 77 -16.55 7.33 -7.77
N ARG A 78 -16.51 6.86 -6.51
CA ARG A 78 -16.00 5.52 -6.19
C ARG A 78 -16.65 4.40 -7.00
N HIS A 79 -17.95 4.52 -7.24
CA HIS A 79 -18.73 3.51 -7.94
C HIS A 79 -18.33 3.34 -9.42
N TRP A 80 -17.56 4.30 -9.97
CA TRP A 80 -17.01 4.25 -11.32
C TRP A 80 -15.53 3.85 -11.36
N ARG A 81 -14.88 3.58 -10.22
CA ARG A 81 -13.48 3.13 -10.22
C ARG A 81 -13.42 1.62 -10.39
N GLU A 82 -12.38 1.14 -11.05
CA GLU A 82 -12.18 -0.30 -11.19
C GLU A 82 -11.46 -0.89 -9.97
N TYR A 83 -10.49 -0.15 -9.43
CA TYR A 83 -9.63 -0.61 -8.35
C TYR A 83 -9.69 0.26 -7.10
N TYR A 84 -9.27 -0.32 -5.98
CA TYR A 84 -8.99 0.38 -4.74
C TYR A 84 -7.72 -0.16 -4.08
N ILE A 85 -7.04 0.69 -3.32
CA ILE A 85 -5.93 0.28 -2.46
C ILE A 85 -6.48 0.02 -1.07
N LEU A 86 -6.15 -1.15 -0.50
CA LEU A 86 -6.41 -1.48 0.89
C LEU A 86 -5.10 -1.41 1.67
N LEU A 87 -5.01 -0.47 2.61
CA LEU A 87 -3.88 -0.34 3.51
C LEU A 87 -4.21 -0.95 4.86
N ASP A 88 -3.33 -1.83 5.33
CA ASP A 88 -3.28 -2.26 6.72
C ASP A 88 -2.21 -1.45 7.45
N THR A 89 -2.62 -0.72 8.48
CA THR A 89 -1.72 0.13 9.29
C THR A 89 -1.49 -0.44 10.69
N ASN A 90 -1.74 -1.75 10.87
CA ASN A 90 -1.75 -2.42 12.17
C ASN A 90 -2.73 -1.75 13.17
N GLN A 91 -3.78 -1.14 12.62
CA GLN A 91 -4.90 -0.56 13.36
C GLN A 91 -6.13 -1.43 13.11
N TRP A 92 -7.10 -1.37 14.03
CA TRP A 92 -8.36 -2.11 13.88
C TRP A 92 -9.07 -1.83 12.54
N LEU A 93 -8.90 -0.62 12.02
CA LEU A 93 -9.47 -0.20 10.75
C LEU A 93 -8.42 -0.22 9.64
N LYS A 94 -8.75 -0.96 8.59
CA LYS A 94 -8.06 -0.86 7.31
C LYS A 94 -8.51 0.38 6.58
N ILE A 95 -7.65 0.92 5.73
CA ILE A 95 -7.93 2.15 4.99
C ILE A 95 -8.13 1.81 3.53
N GLY A 96 -9.30 2.18 3.01
CA GLY A 96 -9.63 2.05 1.60
C GLY A 96 -9.44 3.38 0.88
N ILE A 97 -8.62 3.37 -0.17
CA ILE A 97 -8.32 4.54 -1.00
C ILE A 97 -8.76 4.26 -2.44
N THR A 98 -9.41 5.24 -3.07
CA THR A 98 -9.82 5.17 -4.47
C THR A 98 -9.39 6.45 -5.19
N MET A 99 -9.06 6.34 -6.46
CA MET A 99 -8.65 7.46 -7.32
C MET A 99 -8.84 7.04 -8.78
N ASN A 100 -8.38 7.84 -9.74
CA ASN A 100 -8.38 7.43 -11.16
C ASN A 100 -7.50 6.18 -11.36
N ASP A 101 -7.82 5.37 -12.36
CA ASP A 101 -7.17 4.06 -12.55
C ASP A 101 -5.67 4.18 -12.93
N ASP A 102 -5.27 5.23 -13.65
CA ASP A 102 -3.85 5.49 -13.92
C ASP A 102 -3.09 5.90 -12.64
N ASP A 103 -3.72 6.73 -11.81
CA ASP A 103 -3.14 7.21 -10.56
C ASP A 103 -2.98 6.09 -9.53
N ILE A 104 -3.98 5.20 -9.44
CA ILE A 104 -4.01 4.17 -8.39
C ILE A 104 -2.88 3.17 -8.54
N ILE A 105 -2.53 2.81 -9.78
CA ILE A 105 -1.43 1.87 -10.07
C ILE A 105 -0.09 2.49 -9.68
N ASN A 106 0.13 3.77 -10.01
CA ASN A 106 1.36 4.48 -9.70
C ASN A 106 1.55 4.65 -8.18
N VAL A 107 0.48 5.03 -7.47
CA VAL A 107 0.49 5.15 -6.01
C VAL A 107 0.70 3.80 -5.34
N TYR A 108 0.04 2.74 -5.81
CA TYR A 108 0.21 1.38 -5.28
C TYR A 108 1.66 0.92 -5.39
N LYS A 109 2.27 1.05 -6.57
CA LYS A 109 3.68 0.67 -6.82
C LYS A 109 4.63 1.42 -5.89
N LEU A 110 4.44 2.75 -5.76
CA LEU A 110 5.27 3.56 -4.88
C LEU A 110 5.14 3.12 -3.42
N ILE A 111 3.93 2.88 -2.92
CA ILE A 111 3.72 2.43 -1.54
C ILE A 111 4.41 1.08 -1.31
N LYS A 112 4.29 0.14 -2.26
CA LYS A 112 4.95 -1.16 -2.19
C LYS A 112 6.47 -1.04 -2.13
N GLU A 113 7.07 -0.30 -3.05
CA GLU A 113 8.51 -0.02 -3.06
C GLU A 113 8.99 0.55 -1.72
N LYS A 114 8.21 1.48 -1.15
CA LYS A 114 8.52 2.08 0.16
C LYS A 114 8.43 1.07 1.30
N ILE A 115 7.46 0.18 1.31
CA ILE A 115 7.34 -0.89 2.32
C ILE A 115 8.53 -1.86 2.21
N ASP A 116 8.85 -2.33 1.01
CA ASP A 116 9.90 -3.33 0.76
C ASP A 116 11.30 -2.78 1.07
N SER A 117 11.53 -1.49 0.79
CA SER A 117 12.78 -0.79 1.12
C SER A 117 13.03 -0.73 2.63
N GLN A 118 11.99 -0.67 3.47
CA GLN A 118 12.14 -0.65 4.93
C GLN A 118 12.53 -2.03 5.47
N GLN A 119 11.93 -3.11 4.95
CA GLN A 119 12.22 -4.49 5.37
C GLN A 119 13.69 -4.86 5.10
N SER A 120 14.24 -4.38 3.98
CA SER A 120 15.65 -4.59 3.61
C SER A 120 16.63 -3.87 4.55
N THR A 121 16.20 -2.77 5.17
CA THR A 121 17.05 -1.94 6.04
C THR A 121 17.11 -2.49 7.47
N GLU A 122 16.00 -3.03 7.99
CA GLU A 122 15.94 -3.62 9.34
C GLU A 122 16.74 -4.92 9.45
N THR A 123 16.79 -5.72 8.37
CA THR A 123 17.55 -6.99 8.32
C THR A 123 19.07 -6.78 8.40
N SER A 124 19.57 -5.57 8.10
CA SER A 124 21.00 -5.23 8.16
C SER A 124 21.45 -4.73 9.54
N SER A 125 20.54 -4.32 10.42
CA SER A 125 20.87 -3.82 11.76
C SER A 125 20.93 -4.90 12.85
N GLU A 126 20.36 -6.09 12.63
CA GLU A 126 20.35 -7.17 13.63
C GLU A 126 21.62 -8.04 13.64
N LYS A 127 22.50 -7.92 12.63
CA LYS A 127 23.72 -8.76 12.50
C LYS A 127 24.95 -8.25 13.27
N LYS A 128 24.82 -7.33 14.23
CA LYS A 128 25.98 -6.80 14.99
C LYS A 128 26.06 -7.17 16.47
N SER A 129 25.30 -8.17 16.96
CA SER A 129 25.46 -8.63 18.36
C SER A 129 25.59 -10.14 18.58
N PHE A 130 25.77 -10.93 17.52
CA PHE A 130 25.83 -12.40 17.66
C PHE A 130 26.94 -13.02 16.82
N ASP A 131 28.17 -12.51 16.97
CA ASP A 131 29.38 -13.22 16.55
C ASP A 131 29.88 -14.07 17.72
N ASP A 132 29.15 -15.12 18.07
CA ASP A 132 29.79 -16.36 18.49
C ASP A 132 28.85 -17.56 18.28
N ILE A 133 29.43 -18.64 17.77
CA ILE A 133 28.86 -19.98 17.55
C ILE A 133 28.07 -20.18 16.24
N GLY A 134 28.77 -20.75 15.26
CA GLY A 134 28.28 -21.95 14.57
C GLY A 134 27.72 -21.76 13.16
N LYS A 135 28.48 -22.24 12.17
CA LYS A 135 28.02 -22.54 10.80
C LYS A 135 26.72 -23.35 10.80
N VAL A 136 25.71 -22.89 10.05
CA VAL A 136 24.73 -23.76 9.39
C VAL A 136 24.35 -23.15 8.04
N ASP A 137 24.66 -23.89 6.98
CA ASP A 137 24.11 -23.70 5.64
C ASP A 137 22.62 -24.05 5.64
N THR A 138 21.77 -23.20 5.05
CA THR A 138 20.55 -23.68 4.37
C THR A 138 20.11 -22.70 3.28
N ASN A 139 20.05 -23.24 2.07
CA ASN A 139 19.34 -22.70 0.92
C ASN A 139 17.89 -22.34 1.31
N VAL A 140 17.48 -21.10 1.09
CA VAL A 140 16.07 -20.73 1.01
C VAL A 140 15.75 -20.45 -0.45
N ALA A 141 15.33 -21.51 -1.15
CA ALA A 141 14.68 -21.39 -2.43
C ALA A 141 13.32 -20.72 -2.23
N SER A 142 13.10 -19.64 -2.98
CA SER A 142 11.90 -18.82 -3.06
C SER A 142 10.65 -19.66 -3.31
N SER A 143 9.76 -19.80 -2.33
CA SER A 143 8.39 -20.25 -2.55
C SER A 143 7.49 -19.05 -2.84
N MET A 144 7.26 -18.75 -4.12
CA MET A 144 6.20 -17.83 -4.52
C MET A 144 4.85 -18.41 -4.15
N SER A 145 3.95 -17.59 -3.61
CA SER A 145 2.59 -18.00 -3.31
C SER A 145 1.81 -18.31 -4.61
N GLU A 146 0.86 -19.24 -4.56
CA GLU A 146 0.03 -19.61 -5.73
C GLU A 146 -0.68 -18.39 -6.34
N LYS A 147 -1.04 -17.40 -5.51
CA LYS A 147 -1.66 -16.14 -5.93
C LYS A 147 -0.72 -15.24 -6.74
N GLU A 148 0.56 -15.23 -6.39
CA GLU A 148 1.60 -14.50 -7.13
C GLU A 148 1.78 -15.09 -8.54
N LEU A 149 1.70 -16.42 -8.64
CA LEU A 149 1.86 -17.16 -9.89
C LEU A 149 0.65 -16.95 -10.82
N GLU A 150 -0.56 -16.91 -10.26
CA GLU A 150 -1.79 -16.61 -10.99
C GLU A 150 -1.80 -15.17 -11.54
N TYR A 151 -1.29 -14.21 -10.77
CA TYR A 151 -1.15 -12.82 -11.19
C TYR A 151 -0.15 -12.66 -12.35
N GLN A 152 1.02 -13.29 -12.28
CA GLN A 152 2.01 -13.22 -13.36
C GLN A 152 1.48 -13.84 -14.66
N LYS A 153 0.77 -14.97 -14.57
CA LYS A 153 0.10 -15.58 -15.73
C LYS A 153 -0.94 -14.65 -16.36
N SER A 154 -1.68 -13.88 -15.54
CA SER A 154 -2.65 -12.90 -16.05
C SER A 154 -1.98 -11.72 -16.79
N LEU A 155 -0.77 -11.33 -16.37
CA LEU A 155 0.02 -10.27 -17.03
C LEU A 155 0.60 -10.73 -18.37
N GLU A 156 1.05 -11.97 -18.47
CA GLU A 156 1.59 -12.54 -19.72
C GLU A 156 0.49 -12.74 -20.76
N SER A 157 -0.67 -13.28 -20.37
CA SER A 157 -1.81 -13.48 -21.27
C SER A 157 -2.36 -12.17 -21.85
N ASN A 158 -2.26 -11.06 -21.12
CA ASN A 158 -2.69 -9.75 -21.62
C ASN A 158 -1.67 -9.10 -22.57
N LYS A 159 -0.38 -9.48 -22.53
CA LYS A 159 0.63 -8.98 -23.48
C LYS A 159 0.45 -9.60 -24.87
N GLU A 160 0.01 -10.84 -24.96
CA GLU A 160 -0.25 -11.52 -26.24
C GLU A 160 -1.50 -11.02 -26.97
N LYS A 161 -2.36 -10.27 -26.29
CA LYS A 161 -3.62 -9.77 -26.88
C LYS A 161 -3.46 -8.47 -27.69
N TYR A 162 -2.26 -7.90 -27.72
CA TYR A 162 -1.94 -6.63 -28.39
C TYR A 162 -0.72 -6.73 -29.33
N ILE A 163 -0.37 -7.94 -29.80
CA ILE A 163 0.58 -8.16 -30.90
C ILE A 163 -0.19 -8.67 -32.11
#